data_AF-A0A661VG03-F1
#
_entry.id   AF-A0A661VG03-F1
#
_cell.length_a   1.000
_cell.length_b   1.000
_cell.length_c   1.000
_cell.angle_alpha   90.00
_cell.angle_beta   90.00
_cell.angle_gamma   90.00
#
_symmetry.space_group_name_H-M   'P 1'
#
loop_
_entity.id
_entity.type
_entity.pdbx_description
1 polymer ?
#
loop_
_entity_poly.entity_id
_entity_poly.type
_entity_poly.pdbx_seq_one_letter_code
_entity_poly.pdbx_strand_id
1 'polypeptide(L)'
;MPTHPHPSNFTLPEHIEQRLLDHLTFLYGAERAPALLERLRTILTRFRQRNPQLPTAEECPPPQERLTERDAILITYGDQVTEPGKPPLQTLAEVLEKYVKCIVTGVHVLPFFPYSSDDGFS
;
A
#
# COMPACT_ATOMS: atom_id res chain seq x y z
N MET A 1 10.57 -36.28 -2.26
CA MET A 1 9.89 -35.35 -1.34
C MET A 1 10.48 -33.97 -1.58
N PRO A 2 9.77 -33.03 -2.22
CA PRO A 2 10.29 -31.67 -2.36
C PRO A 2 10.21 -31.00 -0.99
N THR A 3 11.36 -30.65 -0.43
CA THR A 3 11.48 -29.82 0.76
C THR A 3 10.93 -28.45 0.43
N HIS A 4 9.75 -28.11 0.96
CA HIS A 4 9.25 -26.75 0.94
C HIS A 4 10.28 -25.86 1.66
N PRO A 5 10.76 -24.76 1.05
CA PRO A 5 11.59 -23.81 1.75
C PRO A 5 10.80 -23.28 2.96
N HIS A 6 11.41 -23.32 4.14
CA HIS A 6 10.86 -22.67 5.33
C HIS A 6 10.57 -21.20 5.00
N PRO A 7 9.41 -20.65 5.43
CA PRO A 7 9.14 -19.24 5.23
C PRO A 7 10.23 -18.47 5.97
N SER A 8 11.01 -17.69 5.24
CA SER A 8 11.92 -16.70 5.78
C SER A 8 11.16 -15.88 6.83
N ASN A 9 11.58 -15.97 8.09
CA ASN A 9 11.00 -15.17 9.16
C ASN A 9 11.15 -13.71 8.76
N PHE A 10 10.01 -13.03 8.59
CA PHE A 10 10.00 -11.59 8.42
C PHE A 10 10.61 -10.96 9.67
N THR A 11 11.75 -10.31 9.51
CA THR A 11 12.45 -9.61 10.59
C THR A 11 12.47 -8.13 10.28
N LEU A 12 11.94 -7.31 11.20
CA LEU A 12 12.04 -5.87 11.10
C LEU A 12 13.49 -5.44 11.37
N PRO A 13 14.06 -4.51 10.59
CA PRO A 13 15.32 -3.87 10.95
C PRO A 13 15.21 -3.22 12.34
N GLU A 14 16.23 -3.40 13.18
CA GLU A 14 16.24 -2.96 14.58
C GLU A 14 15.90 -1.47 14.73
N HIS A 15 16.46 -0.60 13.88
CA HIS A 15 16.17 0.83 13.90
C HIS A 15 14.70 1.18 13.57
N ILE A 16 14.01 0.38 12.74
CA ILE A 16 12.58 0.57 12.46
C ILE A 16 11.75 0.13 13.65
N GLU A 17 12.12 -1.01 14.25
CA GLU A 17 11.45 -1.51 15.45
C GLU A 17 11.54 -0.51 16.61
N GLN A 18 12.73 0.05 16.87
CA GLN A 18 12.92 1.07 17.89
C GLN A 18 12.05 2.31 17.62
N ARG A 19 12.05 2.81 16.37
CA ARG A 19 11.18 3.93 15.99
C ARG A 19 9.70 3.62 16.19
N LEU A 20 9.25 2.40 15.92
CA LEU A 20 7.86 1.99 16.18
C LEU A 20 7.56 2.00 17.69
N LEU A 21 8.47 1.46 18.50
CA LEU A 21 8.32 1.47 19.96
C LEU A 21 8.25 2.89 20.52
N ASP A 22 9.10 3.80 20.03
CA ASP A 22 9.12 5.20 20.46
C ASP A 22 7.78 5.90 20.15
N HIS A 23 7.25 5.73 18.93
CA HIS A 23 5.94 6.30 18.57
C HIS A 23 4.79 5.69 19.38
N LEU A 24 4.80 4.37 19.59
CA LEU A 24 3.78 3.71 20.42
C LEU A 24 3.85 4.18 21.86
N THR A 25 5.05 4.38 22.40
CA THR A 25 5.28 4.92 23.73
C THR A 25 4.75 6.35 23.85
N PHE A 26 5.02 7.19 22.85
CA PHE A 26 4.54 8.56 22.81
C PHE A 26 3.00 8.65 22.75
N LEU A 27 2.35 7.81 21.92
CA LEU A 27 0.90 7.88 21.70
C LEU A 27 0.08 7.14 22.78
N TYR A 28 0.59 6.03 23.31
CA TYR A 28 -0.19 5.10 24.15
C TYR A 28 0.43 4.83 25.52
N GLY A 29 1.58 5.43 25.83
CA GLY A 29 2.31 5.28 27.08
C GLY A 29 3.25 4.07 27.11
N ALA A 30 4.29 4.18 27.93
CA ALA A 30 5.35 3.17 28.07
C ALA A 30 4.83 1.80 28.56
N GLU A 31 3.74 1.78 29.33
CA GLU A 31 3.16 0.53 29.83
C GLU A 31 2.52 -0.32 28.72
N ARG A 32 1.89 0.31 27.73
CA ARG A 32 1.15 -0.38 26.66
C ARG A 32 1.99 -0.63 25.40
N ALA A 33 3.00 0.19 25.17
CA ALA A 33 3.79 0.17 23.94
C ALA A 33 4.41 -1.20 23.61
N PRO A 34 5.01 -1.96 24.55
CA PRO A 34 5.57 -3.28 24.24
C PRO A 34 4.52 -4.26 23.74
N ALA A 35 3.36 -4.34 24.39
CA ALA A 35 2.28 -5.24 23.99
C ALA A 35 1.67 -4.85 22.63
N LEU A 36 1.60 -3.55 22.33
CA LEU A 36 1.14 -3.06 21.02
C LEU A 36 2.15 -3.37 19.91
N LEU A 37 3.45 -3.26 20.19
CA LEU A 37 4.51 -3.60 19.25
C LEU A 37 4.43 -5.09 18.85
N GLU A 38 4.22 -5.99 19.80
CA GLU A 38 4.06 -7.41 19.51
C GLU A 38 2.82 -7.72 18.67
N ARG A 39 1.70 -7.02 18.93
CA ARG A 39 0.50 -7.14 18.09
C ARG A 39 0.75 -6.63 16.68
N LEU A 40 1.46 -5.51 16.53
CA LEU A 40 1.84 -4.96 15.23
C LEU A 40 2.74 -5.91 14.45
N ARG A 41 3.77 -6.48 15.10
CA ARG A 41 4.64 -7.51 14.52
C ARG A 41 3.84 -8.68 13.96
N THR A 42 2.86 -9.17 14.72
CA THR A 42 1.99 -10.26 14.28
C THR A 42 1.21 -9.92 13.00
N ILE A 43 0.69 -8.69 12.91
CA ILE A 43 -0.02 -8.20 11.71
C ILE A 43 0.93 -8.11 10.51
N LEU A 44 2.12 -7.52 10.71
CA LEU A 44 3.13 -7.37 9.65
C LEU A 44 3.64 -8.72 9.12
N THR A 45 3.95 -9.65 10.01
CA THR A 45 4.39 -11.01 9.64
C THR A 45 3.31 -11.72 8.83
N ARG A 46 2.06 -11.68 9.28
CA ARG A 46 0.93 -12.27 8.56
C ARG A 46 0.73 -11.61 7.20
N PHE A 47 0.85 -10.29 7.11
CA PHE A 47 0.74 -9.56 5.86
C PHE A 47 1.84 -9.99 4.87
N ARG A 48 3.10 -10.12 5.30
CA ARG A 48 4.18 -10.61 4.43
C ARG A 48 3.99 -12.06 3.99
N GLN A 49 3.59 -12.95 4.89
CA GLN A 49 3.31 -14.35 4.53
C GLN A 49 2.20 -14.48 3.49
N ARG A 50 1.18 -13.61 3.54
CA ARG A 50 0.07 -13.60 2.58
C ARG A 50 0.43 -12.95 1.23
N ASN A 51 1.51 -12.19 1.19
CA ASN A 51 1.91 -11.41 0.01
C ASN A 51 3.40 -11.61 -0.32
N PRO A 52 3.84 -12.84 -0.59
CA PRO A 52 5.25 -13.13 -0.88
C PRO A 52 5.74 -12.50 -2.20
N GLN A 53 4.83 -12.13 -3.09
CA GLN A 53 5.13 -11.49 -4.37
C GLN A 53 5.48 -10.00 -4.26
N LEU A 54 5.23 -9.38 -3.10
CA LEU A 54 5.55 -7.96 -2.92
C LEU A 54 7.06 -7.77 -2.74
N PRO A 55 7.64 -6.73 -3.34
CA PRO A 55 9.06 -6.44 -3.17
C PRO A 55 9.40 -6.19 -1.70
N THR A 56 10.58 -6.67 -1.33
CA THR A 56 11.25 -6.35 -0.08
C THR A 56 11.69 -4.89 -0.07
N ALA A 57 12.12 -4.41 1.09
CA ALA A 57 12.59 -3.02 1.21
C ALA A 57 13.83 -2.75 0.35
N GLU A 58 14.67 -3.77 0.14
CA GLU A 58 15.92 -3.71 -0.61
C GLU A 58 15.68 -3.69 -2.13
N GLU A 59 14.58 -4.28 -2.59
CA GLU A 59 14.16 -4.28 -4.00
C GLU A 59 13.40 -3.00 -4.40
N CYS A 60 12.94 -2.23 -3.43
CA CYS A 60 12.27 -0.96 -3.67
C CYS A 60 13.29 0.15 -3.97
N PRO A 61 13.00 1.07 -4.91
CA PRO A 61 13.80 2.27 -5.08
C PRO A 61 13.94 3.06 -3.76
N PRO A 62 15.08 3.74 -3.56
CA PRO A 62 15.26 4.60 -2.40
C PRO A 62 14.17 5.69 -2.39
N PRO A 63 13.72 6.17 -1.22
CA PRO A 63 12.59 7.10 -1.12
C PRO A 63 12.67 8.32 -2.04
N GLN A 64 13.88 8.85 -2.28
CA GLN A 64 14.14 10.02 -3.11
C GLN A 64 13.88 9.78 -4.60
N GLU A 65 13.87 8.52 -5.04
CA GLU A 65 13.65 8.13 -6.44
C GLU A 65 12.22 7.64 -6.69
N ARG A 66 11.38 7.52 -5.65
CA ARG A 66 10.00 7.00 -5.79
C ARG A 66 9.04 8.01 -6.43
N LEU A 67 9.33 9.30 -6.30
CA LEU A 67 8.58 10.39 -6.92
C LEU A 67 9.55 11.54 -7.19
N THR A 68 9.63 11.97 -8.44
CA THR A 68 10.58 12.96 -8.94
C THR A 68 9.87 14.04 -9.75
N GLU A 69 10.60 15.07 -10.18
CA GLU A 69 10.07 16.09 -11.08
C GLU A 69 9.70 15.55 -12.48
N ARG A 70 10.11 14.31 -12.79
CA ARG A 70 9.77 13.63 -14.04
C ARG A 70 8.40 12.94 -14.01
N ASP A 71 7.77 12.86 -12.83
CA ASP A 71 6.51 12.16 -12.66
C ASP A 71 5.30 13.04 -12.97
N ALA A 72 4.33 12.48 -13.69
CA ALA A 72 3.05 13.10 -14.00
C ALA A 72 1.93 12.23 -13.43
N ILE A 73 1.28 12.72 -12.37
CA ILE A 73 0.25 11.97 -11.64
C ILE A 73 -1.15 12.44 -12.03
N LEU A 74 -2.00 11.52 -12.49
CA LEU A 74 -3.42 11.77 -12.70
C LEU A 74 -4.20 11.45 -11.41
N ILE A 75 -5.04 12.38 -10.98
CA ILE A 75 -5.99 12.19 -9.87
C ILE A 75 -7.39 12.06 -10.48
N THR A 76 -8.10 10.98 -10.19
CA THR A 76 -9.43 10.71 -10.79
C THR A 76 -10.32 9.88 -9.87
N TYR A 77 -11.63 10.01 -10.01
CA TYR A 77 -12.57 9.05 -9.45
C TYR A 77 -12.52 7.72 -10.21
N GLY A 78 -12.81 6.62 -9.51
CA GLY A 78 -12.81 5.26 -10.09
C GLY A 78 -13.91 5.03 -11.13
N ASP A 79 -14.93 5.88 -11.12
CA ASP A 79 -16.10 5.88 -12.00
C ASP A 79 -16.20 7.14 -12.86
N GLN A 80 -15.10 7.90 -12.99
CA GLN A 80 -15.02 9.09 -13.85
C GLN A 80 -15.41 8.80 -15.30
N VAL A 81 -15.18 7.57 -15.76
CA VAL A 81 -15.63 7.04 -17.05
C VAL A 81 -16.40 5.74 -16.82
N THR A 82 -17.54 5.60 -17.50
CA THR A 82 -18.43 4.46 -17.33
C THR A 82 -18.89 3.92 -18.68
N GLU A 83 -19.16 2.62 -18.70
CA GLU A 83 -19.73 1.91 -19.83
C GLU A 83 -20.86 1.01 -19.31
N PRO A 84 -22.07 1.05 -19.91
CA PRO A 84 -23.18 0.21 -19.48
C PRO A 84 -22.81 -1.29 -19.46
N GLY A 85 -23.05 -1.95 -18.32
CA GLY A 85 -22.78 -3.39 -18.17
C GLY A 85 -21.33 -3.74 -17.82
N LYS A 86 -20.46 -2.75 -17.58
CA LYS A 86 -19.05 -2.95 -17.25
C LYS A 86 -18.66 -2.33 -15.90
N PRO A 87 -17.81 -2.99 -15.08
CA PRO A 87 -17.28 -2.38 -13.88
C PRO A 87 -16.55 -1.05 -14.17
N PRO A 88 -16.81 0.03 -13.42
CA PRO A 88 -16.22 1.34 -13.71
C PRO A 88 -14.69 1.34 -13.71
N LEU A 89 -14.04 0.66 -12.76
CA LEU A 89 -12.57 0.57 -12.71
C LEU A 89 -11.96 -0.14 -13.92
N GLN A 90 -12.66 -1.12 -14.52
CA GLN A 90 -12.20 -1.76 -15.75
C GLN A 90 -12.32 -0.80 -16.93
N THR A 91 -13.42 -0.06 -17.01
CA THR A 91 -13.62 0.99 -18.03
C THR A 91 -12.55 2.06 -17.92
N LEU A 92 -12.26 2.53 -16.71
CA LEU A 92 -11.20 3.50 -16.44
C LEU A 92 -9.84 2.95 -16.87
N ALA A 93 -9.48 1.73 -16.47
CA ALA A 93 -8.20 1.13 -16.85
C ALA A 93 -8.00 1.11 -18.37
N GLU A 94 -9.01 0.69 -19.13
CA GLU A 94 -8.93 0.66 -20.60
C GLU A 94 -8.77 2.03 -21.23
N VAL A 95 -9.51 3.04 -20.73
CA VAL A 95 -9.36 4.42 -21.18
C VAL A 95 -7.95 4.93 -20.88
N LEU A 96 -7.43 4.63 -19.68
CA LEU A 96 -6.11 5.07 -19.27
C LEU A 96 -5.01 4.43 -20.13
N GLU A 97 -5.09 3.12 -20.34
CA GLU A 97 -4.15 2.38 -21.16
C GLU A 97 -4.17 2.82 -22.63
N LYS A 98 -5.35 3.14 -23.16
CA LYS A 98 -5.53 3.52 -24.56
C LYS A 98 -5.08 4.96 -24.84
N TYR A 99 -5.36 5.91 -23.95
CA TYR A 99 -5.23 7.33 -24.28
C TYR A 99 -4.13 8.08 -23.49
N VAL A 100 -3.74 7.62 -22.30
CA VAL A 100 -2.81 8.40 -21.44
C VAL A 100 -1.60 7.63 -20.94
N LYS A 101 -1.46 6.34 -21.28
CA LYS A 101 -0.36 5.45 -20.83
C LYS A 101 1.05 6.03 -20.99
N CYS A 102 1.30 6.79 -22.06
CA CYS A 102 2.62 7.38 -22.33
C CYS A 102 2.78 8.82 -21.79
N ILE A 103 1.77 9.34 -21.10
CA ILE A 103 1.70 10.72 -20.61
C ILE A 103 1.81 10.75 -19.09
N VAL A 104 1.14 9.83 -18.40
CA VAL A 104 1.09 9.78 -16.93
C VAL A 104 1.97 8.64 -16.42
N THR A 105 2.71 8.89 -15.33
CA THR A 105 3.57 7.88 -14.68
C THR A 105 2.88 7.24 -13.47
N GLY A 106 1.78 7.83 -12.99
CA GLY A 106 0.98 7.28 -11.90
C GLY A 106 -0.46 7.77 -11.90
N VAL A 107 -1.32 7.00 -11.25
CA VAL A 107 -2.75 7.29 -11.11
C VAL A 107 -3.14 7.17 -9.64
N HIS A 108 -3.64 8.27 -9.07
CA HIS A 108 -4.28 8.29 -7.77
C HIS A 108 -5.79 8.19 -7.95
N VAL A 109 -6.35 7.03 -7.59
CA VAL A 109 -7.79 6.81 -7.62
C VAL A 109 -8.37 7.31 -6.30
N LEU A 110 -9.27 8.30 -6.40
CA LEU A 110 -10.06 8.81 -5.28
C LEU A 110 -10.94 7.71 -4.67
N PRO A 111 -11.46 7.88 -3.44
CA PRO A 111 -12.09 6.79 -2.71
C PRO A 111 -13.16 6.03 -3.51
N PHE A 112 -13.08 4.70 -3.49
CA PHE A 112 -13.92 3.79 -4.27
C PHE A 112 -14.48 2.61 -3.45
N PHE A 113 -14.39 2.71 -2.12
CA PHE A 113 -15.08 1.80 -1.20
C PHE A 113 -16.54 2.22 -1.05
N PRO A 114 -17.45 1.32 -0.61
CA PRO A 114 -18.82 1.70 -0.29
C PRO A 114 -18.85 2.88 0.69
N TYR A 115 -19.62 3.91 0.35
CA TYR A 115 -19.68 5.15 1.12
C TYR A 115 -21.13 5.60 1.31
N SER A 116 -21.29 6.46 2.31
CA SER A 116 -22.57 7.04 2.70
C SER A 116 -22.71 8.49 2.26
N SER A 117 -21.60 9.24 2.18
CA SER A 117 -21.58 10.65 1.79
C SER A 117 -20.16 11.12 1.38
N ASP A 118 -20.01 12.43 1.11
CA ASP A 118 -18.74 13.12 0.82
C ASP A 118 -17.90 12.44 -0.27
N ASP A 119 -18.56 12.03 -1.38
CA ASP A 119 -17.93 11.40 -2.55
C ASP A 119 -16.88 10.33 -2.22
N GLY A 120 -17.17 9.49 -1.22
CA GLY A 120 -16.32 8.37 -0.84
C GLY A 120 -15.43 8.61 0.38
N PHE A 121 -15.40 9.82 0.93
CA PHE A 121 -14.63 10.13 2.14
C PHE A 121 -15.38 9.82 3.46
N SER A 122 -16.65 9.37 3.39
CA SER A 122 -17.51 9.05 4.55
C SER A 122 -18.22 7.69 4.46
#